data_AF-B7FF46-F1
#
_entry.id   AF-B7FF46-F1
#
_cell.length_a   1.000
_cell.length_b   1.000
_cell.length_c   1.000
_cell.angle_alpha   90.00
_cell.angle_beta   90.00
_cell.angle_gamma   90.00
#
_symmetry.space_group_name_H-M   'P 1'
#
loop_
_entity.id
_entity.type
_entity.pdbx_description
1 polymer ?
#
loop_
_entity_poly.entity_id
_entity_poly.type
_entity_poly.pdbx_seq_one_letter_code
_entity_poly.pdbx_strand_id
1 'polypeptide(L)'
;MSIRFEKDLLHNYVEIELQYFLRPFNVMQSLFFQSKYRIVDNFILPNTLFKNIMSFVVSVLCALSFIYTIISVWQNTHATSFHALVTSVYLSYNIYGILIGSVLIIWLSDRNIEFVLKIQDLIKILEFNKCFLIEYAFINSIIMAAIFILNFLLYGYFVVHLQKFALGLTFSAIVCILNQDLDIIYVIIFANILKKCASRWTVEARQKNNFNDQGKWVKLFNAFLNLTESYQLYQKIFEFYELLRRVGIVFLGLQLTVCRVCSNDIKSIQCTVMLHAFQLICVWIVKKFITLSILSFEMEIFYEKLREIETVCIILVSSDNPSERELKIWKNIIRVSSCSVRKTTACGLCEVGAALPQWLLQATTAYTIVLLQFHITTFSRATNDIYDLD
;
A
#
# COMPACT_ATOMS: atom_id res chain seq x y z
N MET A 1 11.55 -3.96 -36.74
CA MET A 1 11.50 -3.73 -35.28
C MET A 1 11.40 -2.25 -34.92
N SER A 2 11.98 -1.31 -35.69
CA SER A 2 11.95 0.13 -35.39
C SER A 2 10.56 0.79 -35.50
N ILE A 3 9.75 0.44 -36.50
CA ILE A 3 8.44 1.11 -36.74
C ILE A 3 7.40 0.81 -35.63
N ARG A 4 7.46 -0.38 -35.02
CA ARG A 4 6.57 -0.74 -33.90
C ARG A 4 6.94 0.05 -32.64
N PHE A 5 8.24 0.21 -32.43
CA PHE A 5 8.80 0.99 -31.33
C PHE A 5 8.36 2.47 -31.39
N GLU A 6 8.31 3.06 -32.59
CA GLU A 6 7.96 4.47 -32.77
C GLU A 6 6.49 4.77 -32.47
N LYS A 7 5.57 3.88 -32.85
CA LYS A 7 4.14 4.03 -32.50
C LYS A 7 3.90 3.86 -31.00
N ASP A 8 4.58 2.92 -30.36
CA ASP A 8 4.44 2.69 -28.92
C ASP A 8 5.03 3.85 -28.11
N LEU A 9 6.07 4.51 -28.62
CA LEU A 9 6.69 5.69 -27.98
C LEU A 9 5.74 6.89 -27.90
N LEU A 10 4.97 7.18 -28.96
CA LEU A 10 4.04 8.32 -28.98
C LEU A 10 2.93 8.22 -27.92
N HIS A 11 2.53 7.00 -27.54
CA HIS A 11 1.47 6.78 -26.55
C HIS A 11 1.96 6.94 -25.10
N ASN A 12 3.28 6.95 -24.89
CA ASN A 12 3.89 7.00 -23.57
C ASN A 12 4.30 8.40 -23.13
N TYR A 13 3.86 9.45 -23.84
CA TYR A 13 4.14 10.82 -23.48
C TYR A 13 3.41 11.23 -22.19
N VAL A 14 4.13 11.82 -21.25
CA VAL A 14 3.62 12.28 -19.96
C VAL A 14 3.73 13.79 -19.84
N GLU A 15 2.63 14.45 -19.51
CA GLU A 15 2.58 15.89 -19.29
C GLU A 15 3.44 16.31 -18.07
N ILE A 16 4.07 17.48 -18.16
CA ILE A 16 5.06 17.96 -17.19
C ILE A 16 4.47 18.03 -15.77
N GLU A 17 3.20 18.43 -15.67
CA GLU A 17 2.45 18.55 -14.42
C GLU A 17 2.30 17.18 -13.73
N LEU A 18 2.00 16.14 -14.51
CA LEU A 18 1.92 14.78 -13.98
C LEU A 18 3.31 14.26 -13.61
N GLN A 19 4.36 14.61 -14.36
CA GLN A 19 5.72 14.25 -13.97
C GLN A 19 6.13 14.87 -12.63
N TYR A 20 5.83 16.15 -12.38
CA TYR A 20 6.06 16.77 -11.07
C TYR A 20 5.33 16.04 -9.95
N PHE A 21 4.10 15.61 -10.22
CA PHE A 21 3.32 14.81 -9.30
C PHE A 21 3.95 13.44 -8.98
N LEU A 22 4.50 12.75 -9.98
CA LEU A 22 5.12 11.42 -9.83
C LEU A 22 6.57 11.45 -9.34
N ARG A 23 7.27 12.58 -9.55
CA ARG A 23 8.71 12.72 -9.30
C ARG A 23 9.14 12.29 -7.89
N PRO A 24 8.49 12.70 -6.79
CA PRO A 24 9.03 12.41 -5.48
C PRO A 24 8.87 10.91 -5.12
N PHE A 25 7.86 10.23 -5.67
CA PHE A 25 7.76 8.77 -5.63
C PHE A 25 8.88 8.11 -6.41
N ASN A 26 9.11 8.55 -7.65
CA ASN A 26 10.11 7.92 -8.50
C ASN A 26 11.52 8.12 -7.95
N VAL A 27 11.81 9.29 -7.34
CA VAL A 27 13.06 9.55 -6.62
C VAL A 27 13.22 8.59 -5.44
N MET A 28 12.20 8.48 -4.57
CA MET A 28 12.26 7.58 -3.41
C MET A 28 12.37 6.11 -3.81
N GLN A 29 11.56 5.65 -4.76
CA GLN A 29 11.63 4.28 -5.25
C GLN A 29 12.96 3.99 -5.96
N SER A 30 13.50 4.95 -6.71
CA SER A 30 14.82 4.79 -7.36
C SER A 30 15.95 4.72 -6.33
N LEU A 31 15.86 5.45 -5.21
CA LEU A 31 16.83 5.39 -4.12
C LEU A 31 16.92 3.97 -3.52
N PHE A 32 15.80 3.25 -3.50
CA PHE A 32 15.71 1.88 -2.97
C PHE A 32 15.73 0.78 -4.05
N PHE A 33 16.05 1.12 -5.30
CA PHE A 33 16.03 0.17 -6.42
C PHE A 33 14.67 -0.53 -6.62
N GLN A 34 13.56 0.13 -6.29
CA GLN A 34 12.18 -0.37 -6.40
C GLN A 34 11.32 0.52 -7.31
N SER A 35 11.93 1.24 -8.24
CA SER A 35 11.21 2.07 -9.22
C SER A 35 10.26 1.20 -10.05
N LYS A 36 8.99 1.58 -10.16
CA LYS A 36 7.97 0.82 -10.93
C LYS A 36 8.08 1.04 -12.44
N TYR A 37 8.59 2.20 -12.82
CA TYR A 37 8.80 2.65 -14.20
C TYR A 37 9.80 3.81 -14.20
N ARG A 38 10.38 4.09 -15.36
CA ARG A 38 11.31 5.21 -15.53
C ARG A 38 10.63 6.33 -16.31
N ILE A 39 10.89 7.58 -15.94
CA ILE A 39 10.50 8.74 -16.74
C ILE A 39 11.78 9.31 -17.35
N VAL A 40 11.85 9.37 -18.69
CA VAL A 40 12.98 9.94 -19.46
C VAL A 40 12.41 10.79 -20.58
N ASP A 41 12.85 12.05 -20.69
CA ASP A 41 12.47 12.96 -21.78
C ASP A 41 10.95 13.10 -21.99
N ASN A 42 10.20 13.17 -20.88
CA ASN A 42 8.74 13.18 -20.85
C ASN A 42 8.06 11.87 -21.29
N PHE A 43 8.80 10.77 -21.45
CA PHE A 43 8.22 9.46 -21.72
C PHE A 43 8.28 8.56 -20.49
N ILE A 44 7.16 7.91 -20.18
CA ILE A 44 7.13 6.83 -19.18
C ILE A 44 7.48 5.51 -19.85
N LEU A 45 8.55 4.88 -19.39
CA LEU A 45 9.14 3.69 -19.99
C LEU A 45 9.24 2.58 -18.95
N PRO A 46 9.16 1.30 -19.38
CA PRO A 46 9.47 0.19 -18.49
C PRO A 46 10.93 0.30 -18.02
N ASN A 47 11.20 -0.32 -16.87
CA ASN A 47 12.56 -0.39 -16.35
C ASN A 47 13.48 -1.12 -17.33
N THR A 48 14.75 -0.71 -17.36
CA THR A 48 15.76 -1.46 -18.11
C THR A 48 16.02 -2.81 -17.45
N LEU A 49 16.44 -3.80 -18.25
CA LEU A 49 16.85 -5.10 -17.74
C LEU A 49 17.91 -4.96 -16.63
N PHE A 50 18.86 -4.04 -16.80
CA PHE A 50 19.87 -3.74 -15.79
C PHE A 50 19.26 -3.27 -14.46
N LYS A 51 18.30 -2.32 -14.48
CA LYS A 51 17.62 -1.87 -13.26
C LYS A 51 16.85 -2.99 -12.57
N ASN A 52 16.20 -3.85 -13.34
CA ASN A 52 15.47 -5.01 -12.81
C ASN A 52 16.42 -6.03 -12.16
N ILE A 53 17.56 -6.31 -12.79
CA ILE A 53 18.61 -7.18 -12.23
C ILE A 53 19.14 -6.58 -10.93
N MET A 54 19.46 -5.27 -10.92
CA MET A 54 19.95 -4.60 -9.71
C MET A 54 18.92 -4.65 -8.56
N SER A 55 17.64 -4.41 -8.87
CA SER A 55 16.54 -4.54 -7.90
C SER A 55 16.47 -5.94 -7.28
N PHE A 56 16.55 -6.97 -8.12
CA PHE A 56 16.53 -8.35 -7.69
C PHE A 56 17.76 -8.72 -6.84
N VAL A 57 18.96 -8.30 -7.27
CA VAL A 57 20.21 -8.53 -6.51
C VAL A 57 20.14 -7.89 -5.13
N VAL A 58 19.71 -6.62 -5.04
CA VAL A 58 19.52 -5.94 -3.74
C VAL A 58 18.52 -6.69 -2.87
N SER A 59 17.41 -7.16 -3.44
CA SER A 59 16.39 -7.93 -2.72
C SER A 59 16.94 -9.27 -2.18
N VAL A 60 17.76 -9.98 -2.97
CA VAL A 60 18.45 -11.20 -2.55
C VAL A 60 19.46 -10.93 -1.43
N LEU A 61 20.25 -9.85 -1.54
CA LEU A 61 21.20 -9.46 -0.49
C LEU A 61 20.48 -9.13 0.82
N CYS A 62 19.35 -8.41 0.76
CA CYS A 62 18.51 -8.17 1.93
C CYS A 62 17.93 -9.48 2.51
N ALA A 63 17.48 -10.41 1.66
CA ALA A 63 16.99 -11.71 2.09
C ALA A 63 18.07 -12.53 2.80
N LEU A 64 19.30 -12.57 2.25
CA LEU A 64 20.44 -13.24 2.88
C LEU A 64 20.78 -12.64 4.24
N SER A 65 20.71 -11.31 4.39
CA SER A 65 20.88 -10.63 5.68
C SER A 65 19.83 -11.07 6.71
N PHE A 66 18.57 -11.23 6.29
CA PHE A 66 17.52 -11.78 7.15
C PHE A 66 17.74 -13.25 7.50
N ILE A 67 18.19 -14.08 6.55
CA ILE A 67 18.52 -15.50 6.83
C ILE A 67 19.67 -15.60 7.84
N TYR A 68 20.70 -14.77 7.68
CA TYR A 68 21.78 -14.68 8.66
C TYR A 68 21.25 -14.25 10.04
N THR A 69 20.31 -13.32 10.08
CA THR A 69 19.61 -12.93 11.34
C THR A 69 18.96 -14.14 11.98
N ILE A 70 18.19 -14.91 11.21
CA ILE A 70 17.50 -16.10 11.69
C ILE A 70 18.51 -17.06 12.31
N ILE A 71 19.55 -17.45 11.55
CA ILE A 71 20.59 -18.37 12.03
C ILE A 71 21.27 -17.85 13.31
N SER A 72 21.62 -16.56 13.33
CA SER A 72 22.25 -15.93 14.49
C SER A 72 21.33 -15.92 15.72
N VAL A 73 20.04 -15.66 15.53
CA VAL A 73 19.04 -15.76 16.61
C VAL A 73 19.02 -17.19 17.14
N TRP A 74 18.87 -18.20 16.28
CA TRP A 74 18.85 -19.62 16.69
C TRP A 74 20.11 -20.07 17.43
N GLN A 75 21.30 -19.59 17.02
CA GLN A 75 22.56 -19.96 17.66
C GLN A 75 22.79 -19.26 19.01
N ASN A 76 22.39 -17.99 19.12
CA ASN A 76 22.68 -17.18 20.31
C ASN A 76 21.57 -17.23 21.37
N THR A 77 20.35 -17.62 21.00
CA THR A 77 19.28 -17.73 21.98
C THR A 77 19.37 -19.04 22.74
N HIS A 78 19.85 -18.96 23.98
CA HIS A 78 19.41 -19.87 25.05
C HIS A 78 17.92 -19.65 25.43
N ALA A 79 17.26 -18.67 24.82
CA ALA A 79 15.85 -18.38 25.00
C ALA A 79 14.97 -19.53 24.51
N THR A 80 13.73 -19.58 25.00
CA THR A 80 12.74 -20.60 24.68
C THR A 80 12.62 -20.78 23.15
N SER A 81 12.57 -22.03 22.70
CA SER A 81 12.41 -22.42 21.29
C SER A 81 11.27 -21.68 20.57
N PHE A 82 10.27 -21.24 21.33
CA PHE A 82 9.14 -20.45 20.87
C PHE A 82 9.50 -19.03 20.39
N HIS A 83 10.38 -18.30 21.09
CA HIS A 83 10.80 -16.95 20.65
C HIS A 83 11.56 -16.99 19.33
N ALA A 84 12.48 -17.95 19.20
CA ALA A 84 13.23 -18.18 17.97
C ALA A 84 12.29 -18.52 16.81
N LEU A 85 11.27 -19.37 17.05
CA LEU A 85 10.27 -19.71 16.05
C LEU A 85 9.50 -18.47 15.56
N VAL A 86 8.92 -17.67 16.45
CA VAL A 86 8.10 -16.51 16.04
C VAL A 86 8.94 -15.44 15.35
N THR A 87 10.15 -15.18 15.85
CA THR A 87 11.09 -14.27 15.19
C THR A 87 11.43 -14.79 13.78
N SER A 88 11.66 -16.09 13.63
CA SER A 88 11.95 -16.71 12.32
C SER A 88 10.78 -16.60 11.36
N VAL A 89 9.55 -16.79 11.83
CA VAL A 89 8.34 -16.63 11.01
C VAL A 89 8.20 -15.18 10.52
N TYR A 90 8.40 -14.20 11.41
CA TYR A 90 8.36 -12.78 11.03
C TYR A 90 9.46 -12.42 10.03
N LEU A 91 10.69 -12.87 10.24
CA LEU A 91 11.80 -12.61 9.32
C LEU A 91 11.58 -13.31 7.97
N SER A 92 11.02 -14.52 7.98
CA SER A 92 10.61 -15.23 6.76
C SER A 92 9.55 -14.46 5.98
N TYR A 93 8.56 -13.90 6.67
CA TYR A 93 7.56 -13.03 6.04
C TYR A 93 8.21 -11.82 5.33
N ASN A 94 9.22 -11.18 5.95
CA ASN A 94 9.94 -10.07 5.32
C ASN A 94 10.76 -10.53 4.09
N ILE A 95 11.38 -11.71 4.16
CA ILE A 95 12.07 -12.32 3.01
C ILE A 95 11.09 -12.54 1.85
N TYR A 96 9.93 -13.15 2.11
CA TYR A 96 8.92 -13.35 1.06
C TYR A 96 8.41 -12.02 0.52
N GLY A 97 8.16 -11.05 1.39
CA GLY A 97 7.69 -9.73 0.98
C GLY A 97 8.66 -9.02 0.04
N ILE A 98 9.97 -9.03 0.32
CA ILE A 98 10.96 -8.34 -0.51
C ILE A 98 11.19 -9.07 -1.85
N LEU A 99 11.23 -10.39 -1.83
CA LEU A 99 11.40 -11.20 -3.04
C LEU A 99 10.19 -11.05 -3.96
N ILE A 100 8.98 -11.21 -3.42
CA ILE A 100 7.76 -11.05 -4.21
C ILE A 100 7.62 -9.61 -4.70
N GLY A 101 7.94 -8.61 -3.88
CA GLY A 101 7.95 -7.21 -4.30
C GLY A 101 8.83 -6.97 -5.53
N SER A 102 10.05 -7.53 -5.55
CA SER A 102 10.95 -7.42 -6.71
C SER A 102 10.40 -8.10 -7.96
N VAL A 103 9.74 -9.25 -7.82
CA VAL A 103 9.08 -9.95 -8.95
C VAL A 103 7.89 -9.14 -9.47
N LEU A 104 7.09 -8.56 -8.58
CA LEU A 104 5.93 -7.74 -8.95
C LEU A 104 6.31 -6.47 -9.68
N ILE A 105 7.44 -5.85 -9.34
CA ILE A 105 7.93 -4.68 -10.09
C ILE A 105 8.17 -5.03 -11.56
N ILE A 106 8.76 -6.19 -11.82
CA ILE A 106 9.01 -6.66 -13.19
C ILE A 106 7.70 -7.02 -13.86
N TRP A 107 6.86 -7.82 -13.19
CA TRP A 107 5.65 -8.37 -13.78
C TRP A 107 4.54 -7.32 -14.02
N LEU A 108 4.44 -6.31 -13.16
CA LEU A 108 3.42 -5.26 -13.23
C LEU A 108 3.94 -3.97 -13.88
N SER A 109 5.16 -3.93 -14.44
CA SER A 109 5.72 -2.69 -15.00
C SER A 109 4.81 -2.09 -16.08
N ASP A 110 4.38 -2.89 -17.06
CA ASP A 110 3.51 -2.42 -18.15
C ASP A 110 2.16 -1.92 -17.64
N ARG A 111 1.57 -2.61 -16.65
CA ARG A 111 0.29 -2.21 -16.04
C ARG A 111 0.42 -0.92 -15.24
N ASN A 112 1.54 -0.71 -14.55
CA ASN A 112 1.79 0.54 -13.84
C ASN A 112 1.90 1.72 -14.81
N ILE A 113 2.51 1.51 -15.98
CA ILE A 113 2.61 2.53 -17.04
C ILE A 113 1.22 2.84 -17.60
N GLU A 114 0.47 1.81 -18.00
CA GLU A 114 -0.89 1.94 -18.50
C GLU A 114 -1.78 2.69 -17.50
N PHE A 115 -1.67 2.36 -16.22
CA PHE A 115 -2.42 3.02 -15.15
C PHE A 115 -2.08 4.52 -15.06
N VAL A 116 -0.80 4.90 -15.10
CA VAL A 116 -0.40 6.31 -15.08
C VAL A 116 -0.91 7.06 -16.30
N LEU A 117 -0.85 6.47 -17.49
CA LEU A 117 -1.34 7.08 -18.73
C LEU A 117 -2.87 7.25 -18.70
N LYS A 118 -3.61 6.26 -18.18
CA LYS A 118 -5.07 6.37 -18.01
C LYS A 118 -5.46 7.46 -17.01
N ILE A 119 -4.69 7.64 -15.94
CA ILE A 119 -4.87 8.75 -15.00
C ILE A 119 -4.58 10.09 -15.69
N GLN A 120 -3.55 10.17 -16.53
CA GLN A 120 -3.26 11.38 -17.31
C GLN A 120 -4.43 11.76 -18.22
N ASP A 121 -4.94 10.80 -18.99
CA ASP A 121 -6.06 11.03 -19.89
C ASP A 121 -7.29 11.50 -19.12
N LEU A 122 -7.54 10.91 -17.96
CA LEU A 122 -8.63 11.31 -17.08
C LEU A 122 -8.47 12.76 -16.58
N ILE A 123 -7.27 13.13 -16.12
CA ILE A 123 -6.94 14.49 -15.67
C ILE A 123 -7.14 15.51 -16.80
N LYS A 124 -6.71 15.17 -18.02
CA LYS A 124 -6.83 16.00 -19.21
C LYS A 124 -8.29 16.17 -19.65
N ILE A 125 -9.05 15.07 -19.66
CA ILE A 125 -10.48 15.12 -20.02
C ILE A 125 -11.25 15.96 -19.00
N LEU A 126 -10.94 15.85 -17.70
CA LEU A 126 -11.60 16.61 -16.65
C LEU A 126 -11.06 18.03 -16.44
N GLU A 127 -10.10 18.46 -17.29
CA GLU A 127 -9.53 19.81 -17.30
C GLU A 127 -9.06 20.28 -15.92
N PHE A 128 -8.33 19.42 -15.21
CA PHE A 128 -7.79 19.78 -13.90
C PHE A 128 -6.87 21.00 -13.98
N ASN A 129 -6.98 21.87 -12.98
CA ASN A 129 -6.09 23.01 -12.85
C ASN A 129 -4.65 22.52 -12.63
N LYS A 130 -3.73 22.98 -13.47
CA LYS A 130 -2.29 22.67 -13.38
C LYS A 130 -1.70 23.04 -12.03
N CYS A 131 -2.07 24.19 -11.46
CA CYS A 131 -1.59 24.64 -10.16
C CYS A 131 -1.94 23.65 -9.05
N PHE A 132 -3.12 23.05 -9.13
CA PHE A 132 -3.58 22.08 -8.14
C PHE A 132 -2.74 20.80 -8.14
N LEU A 133 -2.30 20.30 -9.30
CA LEU A 133 -1.41 19.13 -9.35
C LEU A 133 -0.04 19.44 -8.74
N ILE A 134 0.48 20.64 -8.95
CA ILE A 134 1.77 21.10 -8.41
C ILE A 134 1.70 21.24 -6.87
N GLU A 135 0.66 21.92 -6.35
CA GLU A 135 0.44 22.04 -4.91
C GLU A 135 0.31 20.67 -4.25
N TYR A 136 -0.44 19.78 -4.89
CA TYR A 136 -0.64 18.42 -4.40
C TYR A 136 0.65 17.60 -4.43
N ALA A 137 1.46 17.73 -5.48
CA ALA A 137 2.79 17.12 -5.58
C ALA A 137 3.72 17.57 -4.45
N PHE A 138 3.69 18.87 -4.12
CA PHE A 138 4.48 19.45 -3.04
C PHE A 138 4.08 18.88 -1.67
N ILE A 139 2.78 18.84 -1.37
CA ILE A 139 2.27 18.25 -0.12
C ILE A 139 2.69 16.78 -0.01
N ASN A 140 2.54 16.00 -1.08
CA ASN A 140 2.94 14.59 -1.10
C ASN A 140 4.45 14.41 -0.89
N SER A 141 5.26 15.33 -1.42
CA SER A 141 6.71 15.34 -1.19
C SER A 141 7.05 15.53 0.28
N ILE A 142 6.38 16.47 0.95
CA ILE A 142 6.55 16.72 2.39
C ILE A 142 6.15 15.49 3.19
N ILE A 143 4.99 14.89 2.87
CA ILE A 143 4.51 13.68 3.57
C ILE A 143 5.51 12.54 3.42
N MET A 144 6.03 12.28 2.21
CA MET A 144 7.04 11.25 1.97
C MET A 144 8.34 11.54 2.75
N ALA A 145 8.82 12.77 2.71
CA ALA A 145 10.03 13.17 3.44
C ALA A 145 9.83 12.99 4.96
N ALA A 146 8.68 13.38 5.50
CA ALA A 146 8.35 13.22 6.91
C ALA A 146 8.31 11.73 7.32
N ILE A 147 7.67 10.87 6.53
CA ILE A 147 7.62 9.42 6.80
C ILE A 147 9.02 8.81 6.72
N PHE A 148 9.84 9.24 5.77
CA PHE A 148 11.22 8.78 5.64
C PHE A 148 12.06 9.18 6.86
N ILE A 149 12.01 10.45 7.25
CA ILE A 149 12.73 10.98 8.42
C ILE A 149 12.26 10.26 9.69
N LEU A 150 10.95 10.10 9.88
CA LEU A 150 10.40 9.40 11.05
C LEU A 150 10.91 7.95 11.11
N ASN A 151 10.90 7.23 9.99
CA ASN A 151 11.46 5.88 9.93
C ASN A 151 12.96 5.86 10.28
N PHE A 152 13.73 6.80 9.73
CA PHE A 152 15.16 6.89 10.00
C PHE A 152 15.44 7.20 11.49
N LEU A 153 14.65 8.09 12.11
CA LEU A 153 14.77 8.41 13.54
C LEU A 153 14.40 7.25 14.44
N LEU A 154 13.26 6.58 14.19
CA LEU A 154 12.84 5.39 14.93
C LEU A 154 13.89 4.29 14.83
N TYR A 155 14.50 4.17 13.66
CA TYR A 155 15.52 3.18 13.42
C TYR A 155 16.87 3.53 14.06
N GLY A 156 17.31 4.79 13.95
CA GLY A 156 18.52 5.28 14.61
C GLY A 156 18.44 5.12 16.13
N TYR A 157 17.28 5.40 16.72
CA TYR A 157 16.99 5.12 18.12
C TYR A 157 17.24 3.65 18.48
N PHE A 158 16.75 2.71 17.65
CA PHE A 158 16.97 1.27 17.86
C PHE A 158 18.44 0.87 17.84
N VAL A 159 19.20 1.35 16.86
CA VAL A 159 20.63 1.03 16.73
C VAL A 159 21.40 1.47 17.97
N VAL A 160 21.14 2.69 18.44
CA VAL A 160 21.81 3.27 19.61
C VAL A 160 21.47 2.48 20.89
N HIS A 161 20.20 2.13 21.08
CA HIS A 161 19.77 1.49 22.32
C HIS A 161 20.04 -0.01 22.39
N LEU A 162 20.18 -0.69 21.25
CA LEU A 162 20.35 -2.14 21.26
C LEU A 162 21.78 -2.65 21.10
N GLN A 163 22.74 -1.77 20.79
CA GLN A 163 24.23 -1.92 20.84
C GLN A 163 24.88 -3.20 20.27
N LYS A 164 24.11 -4.23 19.91
CA LYS A 164 24.56 -5.59 19.55
C LYS A 164 24.10 -6.02 18.17
N PHE A 165 23.30 -5.21 17.48
CA PHE A 165 22.87 -5.54 16.13
C PHE A 165 23.94 -5.15 15.11
N ALA A 166 24.31 -6.11 14.26
CA ALA A 166 25.25 -5.88 13.17
C ALA A 166 24.70 -4.85 12.19
N LEU A 167 25.49 -3.83 11.84
CA LEU A 167 25.12 -2.76 10.91
C LEU A 167 24.49 -3.26 9.59
N GLY A 168 24.94 -4.39 9.04
CA GLY A 168 24.35 -4.98 7.83
C GLY A 168 22.88 -5.39 7.98
N LEU A 169 22.53 -5.97 9.13
CA LEU A 169 21.15 -6.31 9.51
C LEU A 169 20.27 -5.07 9.50
N THR A 170 20.86 -3.99 9.98
CA THR A 170 20.15 -2.77 10.25
C THR A 170 19.73 -2.07 8.97
N PHE A 171 20.63 -2.06 8.00
CA PHE A 171 20.37 -1.54 6.67
C PHE A 171 19.28 -2.34 5.93
N SER A 172 19.36 -3.68 5.94
CA SER A 172 18.34 -4.52 5.26
C SER A 172 16.93 -4.33 5.85
N ALA A 173 16.83 -4.16 7.17
CA ALA A 173 15.55 -3.90 7.83
C ALA A 173 14.98 -2.54 7.43
N ILE A 174 15.81 -1.49 7.40
CA ILE A 174 15.40 -0.15 6.96
C ILE A 174 14.87 -0.19 5.52
N VAL A 175 15.62 -0.80 4.61
CA VAL A 175 15.24 -0.90 3.19
C VAL A 175 13.90 -1.61 3.05
N CYS A 176 13.71 -2.74 3.73
CA CYS A 176 12.47 -3.50 3.67
C CYS A 176 11.26 -2.70 4.21
N ILE A 177 11.41 -2.06 5.36
CA ILE A 177 10.32 -1.28 6.00
C ILE A 177 9.94 -0.08 5.13
N LEU A 178 10.94 0.67 4.65
CA LEU A 178 10.72 1.84 3.80
C LEU A 178 10.06 1.46 2.47
N ASN A 179 10.48 0.35 1.85
CA ASN A 179 9.86 -0.12 0.61
C ASN A 179 8.37 -0.41 0.78
N GLN A 180 8.02 -1.16 1.82
CA GLN A 180 6.61 -1.46 2.10
C GLN A 180 5.78 -0.21 2.38
N ASP A 181 6.34 0.77 3.10
CA ASP A 181 5.63 2.02 3.38
C ASP A 181 5.46 2.88 2.11
N LEU A 182 6.49 2.96 1.26
CA LEU A 182 6.44 3.69 0.00
C LEU A 182 5.36 3.14 -0.93
N ASP A 183 5.22 1.81 -1.01
CA ASP A 183 4.16 1.19 -1.81
C ASP A 183 2.77 1.59 -1.32
N ILE A 184 2.54 1.60 0.00
CA ILE A 184 1.24 1.97 0.56
C ILE A 184 0.95 3.46 0.36
N ILE A 185 1.94 4.34 0.56
CA ILE A 185 1.77 5.77 0.33
C ILE A 185 1.43 6.02 -1.14
N TYR A 186 2.10 5.32 -2.06
CA TYR A 186 1.79 5.34 -3.49
C TYR A 186 0.33 4.94 -3.73
N VAL A 187 -0.14 3.84 -3.14
CA VAL A 187 -1.55 3.39 -3.24
C VAL A 187 -2.52 4.47 -2.76
N ILE A 188 -2.32 5.02 -1.55
CA ILE A 188 -3.18 6.04 -0.94
C ILE A 188 -3.31 7.26 -1.86
N ILE A 189 -2.21 7.68 -2.47
CA ILE A 189 -2.16 8.89 -3.27
C ILE A 189 -2.89 8.73 -4.59
N PHE A 190 -2.77 7.57 -5.23
CA PHE A 190 -3.55 7.27 -6.43
C PHE A 190 -5.04 7.09 -6.13
N ALA A 191 -5.39 6.47 -5.01
CA ALA A 191 -6.78 6.42 -4.54
C ALA A 191 -7.36 7.83 -4.36
N ASN A 192 -6.59 8.74 -3.76
CA ASN A 192 -7.00 10.13 -3.58
C ASN A 192 -7.14 10.86 -4.94
N ILE A 193 -6.27 10.64 -5.93
CA ILE A 193 -6.47 11.21 -7.27
C ILE A 193 -7.77 10.71 -7.90
N LEU A 194 -8.01 9.40 -7.86
CA LEU A 194 -9.24 8.80 -8.41
C LEU A 194 -10.49 9.39 -7.74
N LYS A 195 -10.47 9.56 -6.41
CA LYS A 195 -11.49 10.27 -5.63
C LYS A 195 -11.74 11.69 -6.13
N LYS A 196 -10.68 12.45 -6.37
CA LYS A 196 -10.82 13.82 -6.87
C LYS A 196 -11.32 13.87 -8.31
N CYS A 197 -10.90 12.93 -9.17
CA CYS A 197 -11.43 12.79 -10.52
C CYS A 197 -12.92 12.47 -10.52
N ALA A 198 -13.36 11.51 -9.69
CA ALA A 198 -14.77 11.19 -9.51
C ALA A 198 -15.56 12.41 -9.01
N SER A 199 -15.02 13.17 -8.06
CA SER A 199 -15.66 14.38 -7.53
C SER A 199 -15.80 15.47 -8.61
N ARG A 200 -14.74 15.70 -9.41
CA ARG A 200 -14.78 16.69 -10.50
C ARG A 200 -15.77 16.27 -11.58
N TRP A 201 -15.77 14.99 -11.95
CA TRP A 201 -16.74 14.42 -12.89
C TRP A 201 -18.18 14.73 -12.45
N THR A 202 -18.50 14.52 -11.17
CA THR A 202 -19.84 14.79 -10.62
C THR A 202 -20.22 16.27 -10.71
N VAL A 203 -19.27 17.17 -10.47
CA VAL A 203 -19.50 18.62 -10.61
C VAL A 203 -19.80 18.99 -12.06
N GLU A 204 -19.00 18.49 -13.01
CA GLU A 204 -19.20 18.73 -14.44
C GLU A 204 -20.56 18.18 -14.92
N ALA A 205 -20.92 16.97 -14.51
CA ALA A 205 -22.20 16.34 -14.86
C ALA A 205 -23.42 17.14 -14.40
N ARG A 206 -23.34 17.81 -13.23
CA ARG A 206 -24.43 18.61 -12.67
C ARG A 206 -24.61 19.97 -13.35
N GLN A 207 -23.58 20.50 -14.01
CA GLN A 207 -23.64 21.82 -14.67
C GLN A 207 -24.39 21.78 -16.01
N LYS A 208 -25.57 21.12 -16.03
CA LYS A 208 -26.42 20.81 -17.21
C LYS A 208 -26.66 22.01 -18.14
N ASN A 209 -26.69 23.23 -17.60
CA ASN A 209 -26.99 24.45 -18.34
C ASN A 209 -25.94 24.83 -19.41
N ASN A 210 -24.76 24.20 -19.42
CA ASN A 210 -23.67 24.50 -20.36
C ASN A 210 -23.51 23.47 -21.50
N PHE A 211 -24.45 22.53 -21.65
CA PHE A 211 -24.34 21.36 -22.53
C PHE A 211 -25.18 21.43 -23.81
N ASN A 212 -25.27 22.59 -24.47
CA ASN A 212 -25.76 22.64 -25.86
C ASN A 212 -24.79 21.96 -26.85
N ASP A 213 -23.58 21.64 -26.42
CA ASP A 213 -22.56 20.96 -27.21
C ASP A 213 -22.57 19.44 -26.94
N GLN A 214 -23.03 18.69 -27.95
CA GLN A 214 -23.06 17.23 -27.95
C GLN A 214 -21.68 16.61 -27.66
N GLY A 215 -20.58 17.29 -28.01
CA GLY A 215 -19.22 16.82 -27.77
C GLY A 215 -18.89 16.66 -26.28
N LYS A 216 -19.48 17.50 -25.42
CA LYS A 216 -19.22 17.48 -23.98
C LYS A 216 -19.75 16.22 -23.29
N TRP A 217 -20.90 15.69 -23.71
CA TRP A 217 -21.44 14.45 -23.14
C TRP A 217 -20.60 13.23 -23.47
N VAL A 218 -20.12 13.15 -24.72
CA VAL A 218 -19.20 12.08 -25.15
C VAL A 218 -17.89 12.18 -24.36
N LYS A 219 -17.38 13.39 -24.17
CA LYS A 219 -16.19 13.66 -23.36
C LYS A 219 -16.36 13.18 -21.91
N LEU A 220 -17.47 13.51 -21.28
CA LEU A 220 -17.78 13.11 -19.90
C LEU A 220 -17.99 11.59 -19.76
N PHE A 221 -18.63 10.96 -20.75
CA PHE A 221 -18.75 9.50 -20.82
C PHE A 221 -17.38 8.82 -20.91
N ASN A 222 -16.50 9.33 -21.76
CA ASN A 222 -15.13 8.81 -21.90
C ASN A 222 -14.32 9.01 -20.62
N ALA A 223 -14.48 10.12 -19.90
CA ALA A 223 -13.90 10.29 -18.57
C ALA A 223 -14.39 9.21 -17.59
N PHE A 224 -15.68 8.87 -17.60
CA PHE A 224 -16.20 7.83 -16.73
C PHE A 224 -15.62 6.45 -17.06
N LEU A 225 -15.51 6.12 -18.35
CA LEU A 225 -14.86 4.87 -18.79
C LEU A 225 -13.39 4.83 -18.34
N ASN A 226 -12.62 5.90 -18.58
CA ASN A 226 -11.23 5.97 -18.13
C ASN A 226 -11.11 5.91 -16.60
N LEU A 227 -12.04 6.51 -15.85
CA LEU A 227 -12.08 6.44 -14.38
C LEU A 227 -12.30 5.00 -13.89
N THR A 228 -13.27 4.29 -14.47
CA THR A 228 -13.59 2.90 -14.09
C THR A 228 -12.49 1.92 -14.49
N GLU A 229 -11.89 2.09 -15.67
CA GLU A 229 -10.73 1.30 -16.12
C GLU A 229 -9.49 1.55 -15.25
N SER A 230 -9.21 2.83 -14.93
CA SER A 230 -8.12 3.19 -14.01
C SER A 230 -8.32 2.56 -12.64
N TYR A 231 -9.55 2.56 -12.13
CA TYR A 231 -9.86 1.86 -10.88
C TYR A 231 -9.61 0.36 -11.00
N GLN A 232 -10.04 -0.32 -12.07
CA GLN A 232 -9.77 -1.76 -12.24
C GLN A 232 -8.27 -2.08 -12.32
N LEU A 233 -7.48 -1.22 -12.99
CA LEU A 233 -6.02 -1.35 -13.00
C LEU A 233 -5.44 -1.15 -11.59
N TYR A 234 -5.91 -0.13 -10.88
CA TYR A 234 -5.57 0.10 -9.47
C TYR A 234 -5.84 -1.15 -8.62
N GLN A 235 -7.02 -1.76 -8.73
CA GLN A 235 -7.36 -2.98 -7.97
C GLN A 235 -6.34 -4.09 -8.25
N LYS A 236 -6.07 -4.37 -9.53
CA LYS A 236 -5.15 -5.44 -9.95
C LYS A 236 -3.71 -5.21 -9.51
N ILE A 237 -3.25 -3.95 -9.55
CA ILE A 237 -1.88 -3.60 -9.17
C ILE A 237 -1.71 -3.71 -7.65
N PHE A 238 -2.70 -3.30 -6.87
CA PHE A 238 -2.56 -3.13 -5.42
C PHE A 238 -3.12 -4.26 -4.57
N GLU A 239 -3.94 -5.16 -5.13
CA GLU A 239 -4.51 -6.31 -4.42
C GLU A 239 -3.44 -7.11 -3.66
N PHE A 240 -2.31 -7.38 -4.32
CA PHE A 240 -1.24 -8.16 -3.69
C PHE A 240 -0.56 -7.41 -2.53
N TYR A 241 -0.26 -6.11 -2.72
CA TYR A 241 0.36 -5.29 -1.68
C TYR A 241 -0.54 -5.18 -0.44
N GLU A 242 -1.85 -5.08 -0.66
CA GLU A 242 -2.81 -5.10 0.43
C GLU A 242 -2.83 -6.44 1.15
N LEU A 243 -2.84 -7.57 0.43
CA LEU A 243 -2.81 -8.91 1.04
C LEU A 243 -1.56 -9.07 1.90
N LEU A 244 -0.38 -8.78 1.34
CA LEU A 244 0.89 -8.91 2.04
C LEU A 244 0.86 -8.12 3.36
N ARG A 245 0.41 -6.87 3.32
CA ARG A 245 0.29 -6.01 4.51
C ARG A 245 -0.61 -6.61 5.60
N ARG A 246 -1.77 -7.16 5.23
CA ARG A 246 -2.72 -7.75 6.19
C ARG A 246 -2.06 -8.89 6.96
N VAL A 247 -1.40 -9.78 6.21
CA VAL A 247 -0.63 -10.90 6.74
C VAL A 247 0.48 -10.38 7.66
N GLY A 248 1.19 -9.32 7.26
CA GLY A 248 2.23 -8.69 8.07
C GLY A 248 1.75 -8.11 9.41
N ILE A 249 0.58 -7.48 9.45
CA ILE A 249 0.00 -6.93 10.71
C ILE A 249 -0.30 -8.07 11.70
N VAL A 250 -0.86 -9.18 11.21
CA VAL A 250 -1.14 -10.35 12.06
C VAL A 250 0.15 -10.92 12.62
N PHE A 251 1.18 -11.11 11.79
CA PHE A 251 2.49 -11.60 12.27
C PHE A 251 3.14 -10.67 13.28
N LEU A 252 3.02 -9.36 13.11
CA LEU A 252 3.57 -8.39 14.06
C LEU A 252 2.83 -8.42 15.41
N GLY A 253 1.51 -8.64 15.40
CA GLY A 253 0.73 -8.85 16.62
C GLY A 253 1.07 -10.15 17.35
N LEU A 254 1.33 -11.24 16.61
CA LEU A 254 1.84 -12.49 17.19
C LEU A 254 3.21 -12.26 17.85
N GLN A 255 4.11 -11.54 17.19
CA GLN A 255 5.42 -11.20 17.73
C GLN A 255 5.32 -10.36 19.02
N LEU A 256 4.40 -9.39 19.07
CA LEU A 256 4.14 -8.59 20.27
C LEU A 256 3.79 -9.48 21.47
N THR A 257 2.92 -10.47 21.25
CA THR A 257 2.48 -11.39 22.30
C THR A 257 3.65 -12.22 22.83
N VAL A 258 4.50 -12.73 21.93
CA VAL A 258 5.68 -13.49 22.30
C VAL A 258 6.69 -12.65 23.07
N CYS A 259 6.96 -11.41 22.62
CA CYS A 259 7.86 -10.51 23.34
C CYS A 259 7.35 -10.24 24.76
N ARG A 260 6.04 -10.07 24.96
CA ARG A 260 5.46 -9.83 26.30
C ARG A 260 5.52 -11.06 27.21
N VAL A 261 5.32 -12.25 26.64
CA VAL A 261 5.44 -13.52 27.36
C VAL A 261 6.88 -13.73 27.83
N CYS A 262 7.84 -13.62 26.92
CA CYS A 262 9.26 -13.81 27.24
C CYS A 262 9.80 -12.76 28.23
N SER A 263 9.20 -11.57 28.29
CA SER A 263 9.67 -10.52 29.21
C SER A 263 9.48 -10.86 30.69
N ASN A 264 8.59 -11.80 31.03
CA ASN A 264 8.34 -12.19 32.41
C ASN A 264 9.40 -13.16 32.97
N ASP A 265 10.11 -13.90 32.10
CA ASP A 265 10.99 -15.00 32.50
C ASP A 265 12.47 -14.60 32.67
N ILE A 266 12.80 -13.31 32.52
CA ILE A 266 14.15 -12.87 32.21
C ILE A 266 14.73 -11.88 33.25
N LYS A 267 16.05 -11.99 33.51
CA LYS A 267 16.83 -11.16 34.46
C LYS A 267 16.78 -9.66 34.11
N SER A 268 16.99 -8.81 35.13
CA SER A 268 16.77 -7.35 35.09
C SER A 268 17.41 -6.59 33.92
N ILE A 269 18.65 -6.89 33.50
CA ILE A 269 19.33 -6.17 32.40
C ILE A 269 18.72 -6.50 31.02
N GLN A 270 18.30 -7.74 30.81
CA GLN A 270 17.65 -8.16 29.56
C GLN A 270 16.20 -7.63 29.47
N CYS A 271 15.61 -7.26 30.61
CA CYS A 271 14.28 -6.65 30.68
C CYS A 271 14.23 -5.28 29.97
N THR A 272 15.24 -4.42 30.14
CA THR A 272 15.28 -3.09 29.48
C THR A 272 15.30 -3.20 27.96
N VAL A 273 16.12 -4.10 27.41
CA VAL A 273 16.19 -4.36 25.96
C VAL A 273 14.86 -4.85 25.41
N MET A 274 14.21 -5.79 26.11
CA MET A 274 12.89 -6.28 25.69
C MET A 274 11.80 -5.23 25.81
N LEU A 275 11.86 -4.35 26.82
CA LEU A 275 10.92 -3.24 26.95
C LEU A 275 11.03 -2.29 25.75
N HIS A 276 12.25 -1.94 25.34
CA HIS A 276 12.46 -1.11 24.14
C HIS A 276 11.98 -1.82 22.87
N ALA A 277 12.26 -3.11 22.71
CA ALA A 277 11.77 -3.89 21.58
C ALA A 277 10.23 -3.94 21.54
N PHE A 278 9.59 -4.15 22.69
CA PHE A 278 8.14 -4.13 22.85
C PHE A 278 7.53 -2.77 22.45
N GLN A 279 8.07 -1.67 22.99
CA GLN A 279 7.63 -0.32 22.66
C GLN A 279 7.70 -0.06 21.15
N LEU A 280 8.76 -0.55 20.51
CA LEU A 280 8.93 -0.43 19.08
C LEU A 280 7.91 -1.22 18.27
N ILE A 281 7.68 -2.49 18.63
CA ILE A 281 6.66 -3.33 17.99
C ILE A 281 5.30 -2.65 18.10
N CYS A 282 4.97 -2.08 19.27
CA CYS A 282 3.77 -1.27 19.44
C CYS A 282 3.73 -0.07 18.48
N VAL A 283 4.80 0.72 18.38
CA VAL A 283 4.88 1.86 17.46
C VAL A 283 4.68 1.42 16.00
N TRP A 284 5.28 0.30 15.58
CA TRP A 284 5.11 -0.22 14.23
C TRP A 284 3.70 -0.75 13.96
N ILE A 285 3.09 -1.45 14.92
CA ILE A 285 1.69 -1.89 14.82
C ILE A 285 0.79 -0.68 14.65
N VAL A 286 0.90 0.31 15.55
CA VAL A 286 0.10 1.54 15.51
C VAL A 286 0.28 2.24 14.17
N LYS A 287 1.52 2.40 13.70
CA LYS A 287 1.80 2.99 12.40
C LYS A 287 1.14 2.23 11.25
N LYS A 288 1.29 0.90 11.18
CA LYS A 288 0.69 0.09 10.11
C LYS A 288 -0.84 0.15 10.14
N PHE A 289 -1.45 0.19 11.34
CA PHE A 289 -2.89 0.42 11.50
C PHE A 289 -3.31 1.81 11.03
N ILE A 290 -2.59 2.88 11.39
CA ILE A 290 -2.89 4.23 10.93
C ILE A 290 -2.87 4.29 9.41
N THR A 291 -1.82 3.78 8.77
CA THR A 291 -1.72 3.81 7.30
C THR A 291 -2.79 2.94 6.63
N LEU A 292 -3.17 1.82 7.24
CA LEU A 292 -4.28 0.98 6.78
C LEU A 292 -5.64 1.67 6.91
N SER A 293 -5.88 2.36 8.03
CA SER A 293 -7.10 3.14 8.26
C SER A 293 -7.21 4.30 7.29
N ILE A 294 -6.12 5.04 7.03
CA ILE A 294 -6.10 6.10 6.02
C ILE A 294 -6.46 5.54 4.64
N LEU A 295 -5.83 4.43 4.22
CA LEU A 295 -6.17 3.82 2.93
C LEU A 295 -7.65 3.40 2.87
N SER A 296 -8.13 2.74 3.92
CA SER A 296 -9.52 2.23 3.98
C SER A 296 -10.53 3.38 3.93
N PHE A 297 -10.22 4.49 4.59
CA PHE A 297 -11.02 5.71 4.59
C PHE A 297 -11.04 6.38 3.20
N GLU A 298 -9.86 6.55 2.59
CA GLU A 298 -9.75 7.12 1.24
C GLU A 298 -10.52 6.30 0.19
N MET A 299 -10.46 4.96 0.30
CA MET A 299 -11.23 4.07 -0.57
C MET A 299 -12.74 4.16 -0.32
N GLU A 300 -13.20 4.26 0.94
CA GLU A 300 -14.64 4.39 1.22
C GLU A 300 -15.20 5.71 0.69
N ILE A 301 -14.46 6.82 0.82
CA ILE A 301 -14.88 8.09 0.21
C ILE A 301 -14.88 7.98 -1.31
N PHE A 302 -13.87 7.32 -1.91
CA PHE A 302 -13.88 7.08 -3.35
C PHE A 302 -15.14 6.29 -3.80
N TYR A 303 -15.53 5.25 -3.06
CA TYR A 303 -16.75 4.50 -3.34
C TYR A 303 -18.01 5.33 -3.18
N GLU A 304 -18.05 6.20 -2.18
CA GLU A 304 -19.13 7.16 -2.02
C GLU A 304 -19.25 8.08 -3.24
N LYS A 305 -18.12 8.56 -3.77
CA LYS A 305 -18.11 9.37 -5.00
C LYS A 305 -18.58 8.60 -6.23
N LEU A 306 -18.24 7.33 -6.36
CA LEU A 306 -18.79 6.50 -7.45
C LEU A 306 -20.30 6.28 -7.31
N ARG A 307 -20.82 6.11 -6.09
CA ARG A 307 -22.28 6.06 -5.83
C ARG A 307 -22.96 7.39 -6.14
N GLU A 308 -22.29 8.51 -5.86
CA GLU A 308 -22.77 9.85 -6.19
C GLU A 308 -22.90 10.04 -7.71
N ILE A 309 -21.94 9.52 -8.49
CA ILE A 309 -22.00 9.51 -9.97
C ILE A 309 -23.24 8.76 -10.46
N GLU A 310 -23.49 7.56 -9.93
CA GLU A 310 -24.66 6.76 -10.29
C GLU A 310 -25.97 7.50 -9.96
N THR A 311 -26.04 8.10 -8.78
CA THR A 311 -27.20 8.91 -8.34
C THR A 311 -27.44 10.08 -9.29
N VAL A 312 -26.39 10.80 -9.68
CA VAL A 312 -26.49 11.90 -10.66
C VAL A 312 -26.98 11.41 -12.01
N CYS A 313 -26.49 10.25 -12.48
CA CYS A 313 -26.97 9.67 -13.73
C CYS A 313 -28.46 9.31 -13.66
N ILE A 314 -28.94 8.76 -12.55
CA ILE A 314 -30.37 8.42 -12.33
C ILE A 314 -31.23 9.68 -12.35
N ILE A 315 -30.77 10.77 -11.71
CA ILE A 315 -31.46 12.07 -11.73
C ILE A 315 -31.51 12.62 -13.16
N LEU A 316 -30.41 12.54 -13.92
CA LEU A 316 -30.34 13.04 -15.29
C LEU A 316 -31.23 12.22 -16.24
N VAL A 317 -31.32 10.91 -16.07
CA VAL A 317 -32.26 10.03 -16.80
C VAL A 317 -33.71 10.41 -16.54
N SER A 318 -34.02 10.83 -15.30
CA SER A 318 -35.37 11.22 -14.87
C SER A 318 -35.70 12.70 -15.12
N SER A 319 -34.78 13.48 -15.69
CA SER A 319 -34.99 14.91 -15.91
C SER A 319 -35.97 15.17 -17.06
N ASP A 320 -36.67 16.30 -17.06
CA ASP A 320 -37.65 16.64 -18.11
C ASP A 320 -36.96 16.78 -19.48
N ASN A 321 -37.48 16.05 -20.47
CA ASN A 321 -37.07 16.05 -21.88
C ASN A 321 -35.57 15.78 -22.15
N PRO A 322 -35.00 14.63 -21.72
CA PRO A 322 -33.65 14.26 -22.11
C PRO A 322 -33.66 13.84 -23.60
N SER A 323 -32.63 14.22 -24.36
CA SER A 323 -32.49 13.69 -25.71
C SER A 323 -32.26 12.16 -25.66
N GLU A 324 -32.70 11.44 -26.69
CA GLU A 324 -32.54 9.98 -26.76
C GLU A 324 -31.06 9.54 -26.64
N ARG A 325 -30.15 10.35 -27.20
CA ARG A 325 -28.70 10.11 -27.12
C ARG A 325 -28.16 10.28 -25.70
N GLU A 326 -28.54 11.35 -24.99
CA GLU A 326 -28.16 11.56 -23.58
C GLU A 326 -28.69 10.41 -22.71
N LEU A 327 -29.97 10.06 -22.90
CA LEU A 327 -30.60 8.94 -22.19
C LEU A 327 -29.81 7.65 -22.36
N LYS A 328 -29.34 7.35 -23.59
CA LYS A 328 -28.51 6.18 -23.87
C LYS A 328 -27.16 6.24 -23.15
N ILE A 329 -26.50 7.40 -23.12
CA ILE A 329 -25.22 7.59 -22.43
C ILE A 329 -25.38 7.36 -20.92
N TRP A 330 -26.37 7.98 -20.27
CA TRP A 330 -26.56 7.81 -18.82
C TRP A 330 -26.94 6.39 -18.44
N LYS A 331 -27.82 5.73 -19.20
CA LYS A 331 -28.15 4.32 -18.99
C LYS A 331 -26.92 3.42 -19.13
N ASN A 332 -26.02 3.73 -20.05
CA ASN A 332 -24.77 3.00 -20.20
C ASN A 332 -23.83 3.24 -19.02
N ILE A 333 -23.72 4.48 -18.52
CA ILE A 333 -22.92 4.78 -17.31
C ILE A 333 -23.44 4.00 -16.11
N ILE A 334 -24.76 4.01 -15.87
CA ILE A 334 -25.39 3.25 -14.79
C ILE A 334 -25.09 1.76 -14.95
N ARG A 335 -25.26 1.19 -16.16
CA ARG A 335 -24.94 -0.22 -16.41
C ARG A 335 -23.49 -0.55 -16.11
N VAL A 336 -22.56 0.29 -16.60
CA VAL A 336 -21.13 0.09 -16.36
C VAL A 336 -20.84 0.24 -14.87
N SER A 337 -21.37 1.25 -14.18
CA SER A 337 -21.15 1.47 -12.75
C SER A 337 -21.60 0.27 -11.92
N SER A 338 -22.81 -0.24 -12.15
CA SER A 338 -23.33 -1.40 -11.42
C SER A 338 -22.51 -2.68 -11.67
N CYS A 339 -21.88 -2.83 -12.84
CA CYS A 339 -21.04 -3.99 -13.15
C CYS A 339 -19.59 -3.83 -12.67
N SER A 340 -19.01 -2.63 -12.78
CA SER A 340 -17.59 -2.37 -12.53
C SER A 340 -17.28 -1.92 -11.11
N VAL A 341 -18.23 -1.24 -10.45
CA VAL A 341 -18.06 -0.70 -9.10
C VAL A 341 -18.51 -1.74 -8.08
N ARG A 342 -17.76 -2.85 -8.05
CA ARG A 342 -17.75 -3.73 -6.88
C ARG A 342 -16.67 -3.21 -5.93
N LYS A 343 -16.98 -3.17 -4.63
CA LYS A 343 -15.95 -2.94 -3.61
C LYS A 343 -14.85 -3.97 -3.86
N THR A 344 -13.60 -3.51 -3.92
CA THR A 344 -12.45 -4.43 -3.98
C THR A 344 -12.59 -5.46 -2.88
N THR A 345 -12.52 -6.74 -3.23
CA THR A 345 -12.23 -7.79 -2.27
C THR A 345 -10.76 -8.13 -2.44
N ALA A 346 -10.00 -8.19 -1.35
CA ALA A 346 -8.63 -8.71 -1.48
C ALA A 346 -8.71 -10.24 -1.53
N CYS A 347 -8.35 -10.79 -2.69
CA CYS A 347 -8.34 -12.23 -2.97
C CYS A 347 -9.68 -12.91 -2.65
N GLY A 348 -10.80 -12.19 -2.78
CA GLY A 348 -12.14 -12.68 -2.46
C GLY A 348 -12.42 -12.90 -0.97
N LEU A 349 -11.47 -12.61 -0.07
CA LEU A 349 -11.60 -12.92 1.36
C LEU A 349 -12.29 -11.81 2.16
N CYS A 350 -11.93 -10.54 1.93
CA CYS A 350 -12.52 -9.41 2.63
C CYS A 350 -12.60 -8.18 1.74
N GLU A 351 -13.75 -7.48 1.81
CA GLU A 351 -13.93 -6.18 1.18
C GLU A 351 -12.97 -5.13 1.78
N VAL A 352 -12.28 -4.39 0.93
CA VAL A 352 -11.50 -3.21 1.33
C VAL A 352 -12.51 -2.10 1.57
N GLY A 353 -12.65 -1.71 2.84
CA GLY A 353 -13.52 -0.63 3.26
C GLY A 353 -13.29 -0.31 4.72
N ALA A 354 -14.14 0.54 5.29
CA ALA A 354 -14.01 0.99 6.68
C ALA A 354 -14.01 -0.16 7.72
N ALA A 355 -14.58 -1.33 7.38
CA ALA A 355 -14.60 -2.50 8.26
C ALA A 355 -13.27 -3.27 8.29
N LEU A 356 -12.36 -3.07 7.33
CA LEU A 356 -11.14 -3.84 7.21
C LEU A 356 -10.17 -3.66 8.40
N PRO A 357 -9.84 -2.42 8.84
CA PRO A 357 -9.00 -2.22 10.02
C PRO A 357 -9.63 -2.82 11.28
N GLN A 358 -10.95 -2.71 11.42
CA GLN A 358 -11.69 -3.26 12.55
C GLN A 358 -11.60 -4.79 12.59
N TRP A 359 -11.82 -5.46 11.46
CA TRP A 359 -11.73 -6.92 11.38
C TRP A 359 -10.31 -7.41 11.70
N LEU A 360 -9.28 -6.74 11.18
CA LEU A 360 -7.88 -7.09 11.48
C LEU A 360 -7.53 -6.85 12.96
N LEU A 361 -8.05 -5.78 13.56
CA LEU A 361 -7.88 -5.52 14.98
C LEU A 361 -8.53 -6.61 15.83
N GLN A 362 -9.76 -7.02 15.47
CA GLN A 362 -10.47 -8.11 16.15
C GLN A 362 -9.70 -9.43 16.03
N ALA A 363 -9.25 -9.80 14.82
CA ALA A 363 -8.47 -11.00 14.59
C ALA A 363 -7.16 -10.98 15.40
N THR A 364 -6.40 -9.89 15.33
CA THR A 364 -5.14 -9.73 16.07
C THR A 364 -5.35 -9.81 17.58
N THR A 365 -6.41 -9.18 18.09
CA THR A 365 -6.76 -9.21 19.51
C THR A 365 -7.16 -10.62 19.95
N ALA A 366 -7.98 -11.32 19.18
CA ALA A 366 -8.40 -12.68 19.48
C ALA A 366 -7.21 -13.64 19.55
N TYR A 367 -6.30 -13.59 18.57
CA TYR A 367 -5.08 -14.42 18.59
C TYR A 367 -4.15 -14.05 19.75
N THR A 368 -4.03 -12.76 20.06
CA THR A 368 -3.25 -12.28 21.22
C THR A 368 -3.81 -12.85 22.53
N ILE A 369 -5.13 -12.80 22.74
CA ILE A 369 -5.78 -13.33 23.94
C ILE A 369 -5.56 -14.84 24.06
N VAL A 370 -5.77 -15.59 22.98
CA VAL A 370 -5.60 -17.05 22.98
C VAL A 370 -4.15 -17.43 23.32
N LEU A 371 -3.17 -16.76 22.74
CA LEU A 371 -1.76 -16.99 23.05
C LEU A 371 -1.42 -16.67 24.52
N LEU A 372 -1.99 -15.58 25.07
CA LEU A 372 -1.82 -15.23 26.47
C LEU A 372 -2.45 -16.28 27.40
N GLN A 373 -3.62 -16.81 27.06
CA GLN A 373 -4.27 -17.87 27.83
C GLN A 373 -3.44 -19.15 27.87
N PHE A 374 -2.93 -19.62 26.72
CA PHE A 374 -2.05 -20.78 26.67
C PHE A 374 -0.79 -20.59 27.54
N HIS A 375 -0.21 -19.40 27.54
CA HIS A 375 0.94 -19.10 28.38
C HIS A 375 0.59 -19.18 29.89
N ILE A 376 -0.49 -18.52 30.32
CA ILE A 376 -0.92 -18.52 31.73
C ILE A 376 -1.22 -19.93 32.23
N THR A 377 -1.94 -20.75 31.44
CA THR A 377 -2.26 -22.13 31.82
C THR A 377 -1.01 -23.00 31.94
N THR A 378 -0.04 -22.83 31.04
CA THR A 378 1.22 -23.60 31.09
C THR A 378 2.05 -23.20 32.30
N PHE A 379 2.09 -21.90 32.62
CA PHE A 379 2.79 -21.39 33.80
C PHE A 379 2.18 -21.92 35.10
N SER A 380 0.85 -21.89 35.22
CA SER A 380 0.15 -22.39 36.43
C SER A 380 0.37 -23.89 36.67
N ARG A 381 0.55 -24.70 35.62
CA ARG A 381 0.87 -26.12 35.79
C ARG A 381 2.29 -26.31 36.31
N ALA A 382 3.26 -25.61 35.72
CA ALA A 382 4.65 -25.68 36.14
C ALA A 382 4.85 -25.26 37.61
N THR A 383 4.07 -24.29 38.10
CA THR A 383 4.13 -23.90 39.53
C THR A 383 3.55 -24.98 40.44
N ASN A 384 2.46 -25.64 40.04
CA ASN A 384 1.84 -26.68 40.86
C ASN A 384 2.72 -27.92 40.98
N ASP A 385 3.39 -28.33 39.89
CA ASP A 385 4.32 -29.46 39.90
C ASP A 385 5.52 -29.24 40.85
N ILE A 386 5.88 -27.97 41.14
CA ILE A 386 6.91 -27.63 42.12
C ILE A 386 6.39 -27.81 43.56
N TYR A 387 5.13 -27.48 43.83
CA TYR A 387 4.54 -27.60 45.16
C TYR A 387 4.16 -29.04 45.55
N ASP A 388 3.91 -29.92 44.57
CA ASP A 388 3.58 -31.34 44.83
C ASP A 388 4.83 -32.22 45.12
N LEU A 389 6.04 -31.65 45.04
CA LEU A 389 7.30 -32.34 45.33
C LEU A 389 7.84 -32.10 46.75
N ASP A 390 7.16 -31.27 47.55
CA ASP A 390 7.39 -31.03 48.98
C ASP A 390 6.30 -31.70 49.83
#